data_AF-A0A858RES0-F1
#
_entry.id   AF-A0A858RES0-F1
#
_cell.length_a   1.000
_cell.length_b   1.000
_cell.length_c   1.000
_cell.angle_alpha   90.00
_cell.angle_beta   90.00
_cell.angle_gamma   90.00
#
_symmetry.space_group_name_H-M   'P 1'
#
loop_
_entity.id
_entity.type
_entity.pdbx_description
1 polymer ?
#
loop_
_entity_poly.entity_id
_entity_poly.type
_entity_poly.pdbx_seq_one_letter_code
_entity_poly.pdbx_strand_id
1 'polypeptide(L)'
;MDMEEIAAMRRRRELLKLDNGKEAVALGVQFTGTPPQLDRPARKAWLAEHFSGIETKLGKHEAHLKADTMSLSGQSVEMLVPVEELDSVAKILEDSAHRVTVVKKVDATL
;
A
#
# COMPACT_ATOMS: atom_id res chain seq x y z
N MET A 1 10.30 -7.50 -6.14
CA MET A 1 10.24 -6.24 -6.94
C MET A 1 11.67 -5.82 -7.23
N ASP A 2 12.04 -5.52 -8.48
CA ASP A 2 13.44 -5.40 -8.86
C ASP A 2 14.11 -4.12 -8.33
N MET A 3 15.29 -4.27 -7.70
CA MET A 3 16.11 -3.14 -7.24
C MET A 3 16.44 -2.15 -8.36
N GLU A 4 16.49 -2.60 -9.61
CA GLU A 4 16.67 -1.74 -10.79
C GLU A 4 15.49 -0.80 -11.01
N GLU A 5 14.26 -1.26 -10.76
CA GLU A 5 13.07 -0.42 -10.91
C GLU A 5 13.04 0.67 -9.83
N ILE A 6 13.42 0.33 -8.59
CA ILE A 6 13.59 1.30 -7.51
C ILE A 6 14.70 2.31 -7.82
N ALA A 7 15.84 1.85 -8.35
CA ALA A 7 16.93 2.73 -8.74
C ALA A 7 16.52 3.69 -9.89
N ALA A 8 15.70 3.21 -10.82
CA ALA A 8 15.11 4.05 -11.88
C ALA A 8 14.15 5.09 -11.29
N MET A 9 13.27 4.72 -10.35
CA MET A 9 12.38 5.63 -9.64
C MET A 9 13.15 6.69 -8.85
N ARG A 10 14.25 6.31 -8.18
CA ARG A 10 15.15 7.25 -7.50
C ARG A 10 15.71 8.29 -8.46
N ARG A 11 16.18 7.86 -9.63
CA ARG A 11 16.70 8.76 -10.67
C ARG A 11 15.63 9.71 -11.21
N ARG A 12 14.38 9.25 -11.29
CA ARG A 12 13.23 10.03 -11.76
C ARG A 12 12.59 10.89 -10.66
N ARG A 13 13.09 10.82 -9.42
CA ARG A 13 12.50 11.47 -8.22
C ARG A 13 11.04 11.08 -8.00
N GLU A 14 10.69 9.85 -8.34
CA GLU A 14 9.37 9.25 -8.10
C GLU A 14 9.27 8.60 -6.71
N LEU A 15 10.38 8.57 -5.96
CA LEU A 15 10.41 8.14 -4.56
C LEU A 15 10.01 9.29 -3.64
N LEU A 16 9.17 8.98 -2.68
CA LEU A 16 8.77 9.87 -1.61
C LEU A 16 9.84 9.88 -0.52
N LYS A 17 9.91 10.97 0.24
CA LYS A 17 10.70 11.01 1.48
C LYS A 17 9.74 11.01 2.66
N LEU A 18 9.98 10.09 3.59
CA LEU A 18 9.33 10.07 4.89
C LEU A 18 9.93 11.16 5.79
N ASP A 19 9.23 11.56 6.84
CA ASP A 19 9.70 12.58 7.81
C ASP A 19 11.01 12.20 8.51
N ASN A 20 11.32 10.91 8.59
CA ASN A 20 12.58 10.38 9.11
C ASN A 20 13.75 10.48 8.10
N GLY A 21 13.52 11.00 6.90
CA GLY A 21 14.51 11.13 5.81
C GLY A 21 14.70 9.90 4.94
N LYS A 22 14.02 8.77 5.23
CA LYS A 22 14.07 7.56 4.43
C LYS A 22 13.29 7.71 3.12
N GLU A 23 13.73 6.97 2.11
CA GLU A 23 13.03 6.89 0.84
C GLU A 23 11.91 5.86 0.94
N ALA A 24 10.72 6.26 0.52
CA ALA A 24 9.54 5.42 0.45
C ALA A 24 8.95 5.45 -0.95
N VAL A 25 8.12 4.46 -1.23
CA VAL A 25 7.33 4.41 -2.45
C VAL A 25 5.86 4.21 -2.11
N ALA A 26 5.00 4.82 -2.90
CA ALA A 26 3.57 4.60 -2.82
C ALA A 26 3.22 3.31 -3.57
N LEU A 27 2.58 2.38 -2.85
CA LEU A 27 2.10 1.11 -3.35
C LEU A 27 0.57 1.10 -3.29
N GLY A 28 -0.07 0.84 -4.42
CA GLY A 28 -1.48 0.51 -4.52
C GLY A 28 -1.66 -0.95 -4.10
N VAL A 29 -2.33 -1.14 -2.97
CA VAL A 29 -2.68 -2.44 -2.41
C VAL A 29 -4.12 -2.73 -2.77
N GLN A 30 -4.34 -3.81 -3.52
CA GLN A 30 -5.67 -4.26 -3.91
C GLN A 30 -5.97 -5.61 -3.27
N PHE A 31 -7.07 -5.69 -2.53
CA PHE A 31 -7.58 -6.97 -2.05
C PHE A 31 -8.15 -7.76 -3.23
N THR A 32 -7.57 -8.94 -3.51
CA THR A 32 -7.98 -9.81 -4.63
C THR A 32 -8.80 -11.01 -4.19
N GLY A 33 -8.95 -11.20 -2.87
CA GLY A 33 -9.84 -12.21 -2.31
C GLY A 33 -11.32 -11.91 -2.57
N THR A 34 -12.17 -12.88 -2.24
CA THR A 34 -13.62 -12.74 -2.32
C THR A 34 -14.13 -12.08 -1.03
N PRO A 35 -14.56 -10.81 -1.05
CA PRO A 35 -15.19 -10.23 0.12
C PRO A 35 -16.50 -10.97 0.42
N PRO A 36 -16.92 -11.05 1.69
CA PRO A 36 -18.20 -11.64 2.05
C PRO A 36 -19.35 -10.94 1.31
N GLN A 37 -20.46 -11.66 1.08
CA GLN A 37 -21.67 -11.09 0.49
C GLN A 37 -22.34 -10.13 1.48
N LEU A 38 -21.82 -8.92 1.52
CA LEU A 38 -22.31 -7.80 2.31
C LEU A 38 -22.83 -6.72 1.38
N ASP A 39 -23.79 -5.94 1.88
CA ASP A 39 -24.18 -4.68 1.26
C ASP A 39 -22.97 -3.74 1.12
N ARG A 40 -23.10 -2.75 0.24
CA ARG A 40 -21.98 -1.87 -0.11
C ARG A 40 -21.32 -1.17 1.10
N PRO A 41 -22.06 -0.56 2.05
CA PRO A 41 -21.44 0.04 3.23
C PRO A 41 -20.81 -0.99 4.17
N ALA A 42 -21.46 -2.12 4.43
CA ALA A 42 -20.88 -3.16 5.29
C ALA A 42 -19.61 -3.79 4.68
N ARG A 43 -19.56 -4.00 3.37
CA ARG A 43 -18.34 -4.45 2.67
C ARG A 43 -17.21 -3.44 2.75
N LYS A 44 -17.51 -2.14 2.64
CA LYS A 44 -16.49 -1.08 2.77
C LYS A 44 -15.93 -1.05 4.19
N ALA A 45 -16.78 -1.18 5.22
CA ALA A 45 -16.35 -1.28 6.60
C ALA A 45 -15.46 -2.52 6.82
N TRP A 46 -15.89 -3.69 6.33
CA TRP A 46 -15.10 -4.92 6.41
C TRP A 46 -13.74 -4.79 5.72
N LEU A 47 -13.68 -4.18 4.53
CA LEU A 47 -12.42 -3.94 3.84
C LEU A 47 -11.53 -2.97 4.61
N ALA A 48 -12.09 -1.90 5.18
CA ALA A 48 -11.33 -0.97 6.01
C ALA A 48 -10.75 -1.66 7.26
N GLU A 49 -11.53 -2.50 7.94
CA GLU A 49 -11.04 -3.32 9.06
C GLU A 49 -9.97 -4.32 8.60
N HIS A 50 -10.16 -4.94 7.43
CA HIS A 50 -9.18 -5.87 6.85
C HIS A 50 -7.85 -5.18 6.59
N PHE A 51 -7.87 -4.01 5.94
CA PHE A 51 -6.68 -3.20 5.69
C PHE A 51 -6.03 -2.68 6.97
N SER A 52 -6.81 -2.30 7.99
CA SER A 52 -6.28 -1.91 9.31
C SER A 52 -5.61 -3.10 10.03
N GLY A 53 -6.14 -4.31 9.89
CA GLY A 53 -5.51 -5.53 10.37
C GLY A 53 -4.17 -5.82 9.67
N ILE A 54 -4.09 -5.56 8.37
CA ILE A 54 -2.84 -5.63 7.60
C ILE A 54 -1.85 -4.57 8.07
N GLU A 55 -2.28 -3.32 8.22
CA GLU A 55 -1.44 -2.24 8.77
C GLU A 55 -0.87 -2.62 10.15
N THR A 56 -1.68 -3.23 11.01
CA THR A 56 -1.21 -3.72 12.32
C THR A 56 -0.15 -4.81 12.20
N LYS A 57 -0.32 -5.76 11.27
CA LYS A 57 0.72 -6.77 10.97
C LYS A 57 2.00 -6.13 10.43
N LEU A 58 1.81 -5.10 9.61
CA LEU A 58 2.88 -4.31 9.02
C LEU A 58 3.46 -3.29 9.99
N GLY A 59 2.92 -3.10 11.20
CA GLY A 59 3.38 -2.10 12.16
C GLY A 59 4.81 -2.33 12.70
N LYS A 60 5.43 -3.47 12.37
CA LYS A 60 6.86 -3.72 12.55
C LYS A 60 7.73 -3.12 11.44
N HIS A 61 7.12 -2.80 10.31
CA HIS A 61 7.68 -2.12 9.16
C HIS A 61 7.19 -0.67 9.21
N GLU A 62 7.97 0.32 8.76
CA GLU A 62 7.54 1.73 8.70
C GLU A 62 6.56 1.97 7.53
N ALA A 63 5.65 1.01 7.30
CA ALA A 63 4.62 1.07 6.27
C ALA A 63 3.38 1.78 6.81
N HIS A 64 2.85 2.73 6.04
CA HIS A 64 1.71 3.56 6.44
C HIS A 64 0.59 3.45 5.42
N LEU A 65 -0.58 2.99 5.84
CA LEU A 65 -1.74 2.89 4.97
C LEU A 65 -2.42 4.24 4.84
N LYS A 66 -2.65 4.69 3.60
CA LYS A 66 -3.39 5.93 3.34
C LYS A 66 -4.87 5.61 3.20
N ALA A 67 -5.58 5.48 4.33
CA ALA A 67 -7.01 5.16 4.33
C ALA A 67 -7.86 6.12 3.47
N ASP A 68 -7.43 7.38 3.36
CA ASP A 68 -8.09 8.43 2.56
C ASP A 68 -8.08 8.15 1.05
N THR A 69 -7.15 7.30 0.59
CA THR A 69 -6.99 6.91 -0.82
C THR A 69 -7.79 5.66 -1.17
N MET A 70 -8.58 5.15 -0.22
CA MET A 70 -9.39 3.96 -0.44
C MET A 70 -10.42 4.19 -1.55
N SER A 71 -10.45 3.28 -2.51
CA SER A 71 -11.31 3.37 -3.69
C SER A 71 -12.80 3.32 -3.34
N LEU A 72 -13.66 3.74 -4.28
CA LEU A 72 -15.12 3.73 -4.12
C LEU A 72 -15.72 2.34 -3.89
N SER A 73 -15.02 1.28 -4.31
CA SER A 73 -15.37 -0.11 -4.03
C SER A 73 -14.80 -0.62 -2.70
N GLY A 74 -13.89 0.14 -2.07
CA GLY A 74 -13.19 -0.23 -0.85
C GLY A 74 -12.09 -1.26 -1.06
N GLN A 75 -11.91 -1.79 -2.26
CA GLN A 75 -11.01 -2.94 -2.53
C GLN A 75 -9.56 -2.53 -2.78
N SER A 76 -9.28 -1.25 -2.92
CA SER A 76 -7.94 -0.75 -3.21
C SER A 76 -7.63 0.43 -2.31
N VAL A 77 -6.40 0.50 -1.82
CA VAL A 77 -5.91 1.58 -0.98
C VAL A 77 -4.43 1.79 -1.28
N GLU A 78 -3.94 3.01 -1.11
CA GLU A 78 -2.51 3.30 -1.22
C GLU A 78 -1.83 3.09 0.13
N MET A 79 -0.58 2.66 0.08
CA MET A 79 0.26 2.47 1.24
C MET A 79 1.66 2.99 0.94
N LEU A 80 2.23 3.74 1.87
CA LEU A 80 3.62 4.18 1.80
C LEU A 80 4.49 3.13 2.43
N VAL A 81 5.52 2.69 1.71
CA VAL A 81 6.45 1.68 2.23
C VAL A 81 7.88 2.15 2.01
N PRO A 82 8.74 2.08 3.04
CA PRO A 82 10.17 2.33 2.89
C PRO A 82 10.76 1.38 1.85
N VAL A 83 11.62 1.91 1.00
CA VAL A 83 12.31 1.15 -0.04
C VAL A 83 13.06 -0.06 0.53
N GLU A 84 13.64 0.09 1.71
CA GLU A 84 14.37 -0.98 2.42
C GLU A 84 13.47 -2.14 2.88
N GLU A 85 12.20 -1.86 3.21
CA GLU A 85 11.22 -2.84 3.69
C GLU A 85 10.29 -3.35 2.59
N LEU A 86 10.41 -2.80 1.38
CA LEU A 86 9.46 -3.01 0.30
C LEU A 86 9.28 -4.48 -0.08
N ASP A 87 10.37 -5.26 -0.15
CA ASP A 87 10.29 -6.68 -0.51
C ASP A 87 9.59 -7.49 0.58
N SER A 88 9.90 -7.21 1.85
CA SER A 88 9.26 -7.83 3.02
C SER A 88 7.76 -7.53 3.07
N VAL A 89 7.39 -6.25 2.91
CA VAL A 89 6.00 -5.80 2.93
C VAL A 89 5.22 -6.35 1.75
N ALA A 90 5.79 -6.32 0.53
CA ALA A 90 5.16 -6.88 -0.65
C ALA A 90 4.84 -8.38 -0.45
N LYS A 91 5.79 -9.13 0.10
CA LYS A 91 5.60 -10.56 0.39
C LYS A 91 4.47 -10.83 1.40
N ILE A 92 4.35 -10.02 2.45
CA ILE A 92 3.28 -10.13 3.45
C ILE A 92 1.91 -9.85 2.81
N LEU A 93 1.84 -8.85 1.92
CA LEU A 93 0.63 -8.50 1.19
C LEU A 93 0.22 -9.60 0.22
N GLU A 94 1.17 -10.13 -0.56
CA GLU A 94 0.95 -11.25 -1.48
C GLU A 94 0.43 -12.50 -0.74
N ASP A 95 1.03 -12.84 0.41
CA ASP A 95 0.57 -13.94 1.28
C ASP A 95 -0.84 -13.69 1.83
N SER A 96 -1.21 -12.43 2.04
CA SER A 96 -2.53 -12.02 2.52
C SER A 96 -3.58 -11.86 1.41
N ALA A 97 -3.36 -12.41 0.21
CA ALA A 97 -4.24 -12.28 -0.96
C ALA A 97 -4.44 -10.83 -1.45
N HIS A 98 -3.42 -9.98 -1.27
CA HIS A 98 -3.38 -8.65 -1.82
C HIS A 98 -2.43 -8.58 -3.01
N ARG A 99 -2.85 -7.86 -4.04
CA ARG A 99 -2.01 -7.49 -5.16
C ARG A 99 -1.40 -6.12 -4.89
N VAL A 100 -0.10 -6.03 -5.07
CA VAL A 100 0.67 -4.79 -4.88
C VAL A 100 1.04 -4.22 -6.24
N THR A 101 0.85 -2.92 -6.41
CA THR A 101 1.20 -2.19 -7.64
C THR A 101 1.86 -0.87 -7.29
N VAL A 102 2.87 -0.46 -8.05
CA VAL A 102 3.58 0.80 -7.77
C VAL A 102 2.76 1.97 -8.29
N VAL A 103 2.43 2.91 -7.41
CA VAL A 103 1.74 4.15 -7.79
C VAL A 103 2.80 5.16 -8.24
N LYS A 104 3.04 5.20 -9.56
CA LYS A 104 4.04 6.09 -10.19
C LYS A 104 3.60 7.56 -10.27
N LYS A 105 2.34 7.85 -9.95
CA LYS A 105 1.79 9.21 -9.92
C LYS A 105 1.20 9.50 -8.55
N VAL A 106 2.02 10.07 -7.69
CA VAL A 106 1.48 10.88 -6.60
C VAL A 106 1.27 12.25 -7.21
N ASP A 107 0.03 12.57 -7.57
CA ASP A 107 -0.39 13.97 -7.70
C ASP A 107 -0.26 14.53 -6.27
N ALA A 108 0.95 15.00 -5.96
CA ALA A 108 1.31 15.46 -4.64
C ALA A 108 0.57 16.75 -4.35
N THR A 109 -0.61 16.63 -3.76
CA THR A 109 -1.06 17.63 -2.78
C THR A 109 -0.90 16.97 -1.42
N LEU A 110 0.31 17.08 -0.87
CA LEU A 110 0.58 16.96 0.57
C LEU A 110 0.32 18.33 1.19
#